data_AF-A0A255PCR0-F1
#
_entry.id   AF-A0A255PCR0-F1
#
_cell.length_a   1.000
_cell.length_b   1.000
_cell.length_c   1.000
_cell.angle_alpha   90.00
_cell.angle_beta   90.00
_cell.angle_gamma   90.00
#
_symmetry.space_group_name_H-M   'P 1'
#
loop_
_entity.id
_entity.type
_entity.pdbx_description
1 polymer ?
#
loop_
_entity_poly.entity_id
_entity_poly.type
_entity_poly.pdbx_seq_one_letter_code
_entity_poly.pdbx_strand_id
1 'polypeptide(L)'
;MNTRSVNSAAGVILAAMQQNRTPAGIALALESAGLLMSPEAAADLASVSSDAVQVAERAVGELKREHGISGGLQRLLDKAYDDLTGANLSLYEEELETARLRLALRSAQRGRREARARVAALLAERHATNEALADVTVAQRAADRLTRLLTPTQALREPEPGVAP
;
A
#
# COMPACT_ATOMS: atom_id res chain seq x y z
N MET A 1 84.53 -3.55 11.51
CA MET A 1 83.62 -3.51 12.69
C MET A 1 82.72 -2.29 12.55
N ASN A 2 81.40 -2.47 12.40
CA ASN A 2 80.47 -1.36 12.14
C ASN A 2 80.12 -0.64 13.46
N THR A 3 80.86 0.42 13.77
CA THR A 3 80.72 1.19 15.01
C THR A 3 79.30 1.72 15.25
N ARG A 4 78.53 1.98 14.18
CA ARG A 4 77.13 2.41 14.29
C ARG A 4 76.24 1.31 14.87
N SER A 5 76.36 0.07 14.39
CA SER A 5 75.58 -1.08 14.89
C SER A 5 75.89 -1.39 16.36
N VAL A 6 77.16 -1.30 16.74
CA VAL A 6 77.62 -1.53 18.12
C VAL A 6 77.05 -0.47 19.06
N ASN A 7 77.07 0.80 18.64
CA ASN A 7 76.50 1.90 19.44
C ASN A 7 74.97 1.79 19.56
N SER A 8 74.26 1.38 18.49
CA SER A 8 72.82 1.12 18.54
C SER A 8 72.48 -0.04 19.49
N ALA A 9 73.24 -1.14 19.47
CA ALA A 9 73.05 -2.26 20.39
C ALA A 9 73.34 -1.86 21.84
N ALA A 10 74.41 -1.09 22.09
CA ALA A 10 74.71 -0.58 23.42
C ALA A 10 73.57 0.29 23.98
N GLY A 11 72.94 1.13 23.15
CA GLY A 11 71.79 1.94 23.54
C GLY A 11 70.57 1.09 23.93
N VAL A 12 70.24 0.06 23.13
CA VAL A 12 69.11 -0.85 23.43
C VAL A 12 69.36 -1.66 24.70
N ILE A 13 70.58 -2.16 24.89
CA ILE A 13 70.97 -2.89 26.10
C ILE A 13 70.85 -1.97 27.32
N LEU A 14 71.36 -0.75 27.26
CA LEU A 14 71.29 0.22 28.36
C LEU A 14 69.83 0.54 28.72
N ALA A 15 68.98 0.79 27.73
CA ALA A 15 67.56 1.07 27.95
C ALA A 15 66.82 -0.14 28.57
N ALA A 16 67.13 -1.36 28.13
CA ALA A 16 66.54 -2.58 28.68
C ALA A 16 67.02 -2.84 30.12
N MET A 17 68.29 -2.56 30.43
CA MET A 17 68.84 -2.64 31.78
C MET A 17 68.19 -1.63 32.74
N GLN A 18 67.92 -0.40 32.29
CA GLN A 18 67.20 0.61 33.07
C GLN A 18 65.76 0.18 33.43
N GLN A 19 65.17 -0.71 32.63
CA GLN A 19 63.86 -1.31 32.89
C GLN A 19 63.95 -2.61 33.71
N ASN A 20 65.12 -2.96 34.27
CA ASN A 20 65.37 -4.21 34.99
C ASN A 20 64.97 -5.48 34.19
N ARG A 21 65.14 -5.47 32.87
CA ARG A 21 64.84 -6.64 32.03
C ARG A 21 65.84 -7.76 32.30
N THR A 22 65.37 -9.01 32.27
CA THR A 22 66.24 -10.19 32.34
C THR A 22 67.11 -10.31 31.08
N PRO A 23 68.22 -11.08 31.10
CA PRO A 23 69.04 -11.31 29.91
C PRO A 23 68.24 -11.83 28.70
N ALA A 24 67.24 -12.69 28.92
CA ALA A 24 66.32 -13.12 27.86
C ALA A 24 65.47 -11.96 27.31
N GLY A 25 65.01 -11.05 28.18
CA GLY A 25 64.32 -9.83 27.77
C GLY A 25 65.20 -8.85 26.99
N ILE A 26 66.50 -8.78 27.30
CA ILE A 26 67.47 -7.98 26.54
C ILE A 26 67.72 -8.60 25.16
N ALA A 27 67.89 -9.92 25.08
CA ALA A 27 68.04 -10.64 23.82
C ALA A 27 66.82 -10.42 22.90
N LEU A 28 65.61 -10.54 23.45
CA LEU A 28 64.37 -10.29 22.72
C LEU A 28 64.25 -8.83 22.27
N ALA A 29 64.70 -7.87 23.08
CA ALA A 29 64.72 -6.45 22.70
C ALA A 29 65.71 -6.18 21.55
N LEU A 30 66.89 -6.82 21.56
CA LEU A 30 67.87 -6.73 20.48
C LEU A 30 67.38 -7.40 19.19
N GLU A 31 66.70 -8.55 19.31
CA GLU A 31 66.06 -9.24 18.19
C GLU A 31 64.93 -8.39 17.58
N SER A 32 64.08 -7.81 18.43
CA SER A 32 62.97 -6.93 18.03
C SER A 32 63.45 -5.63 17.41
N ALA A 33 64.63 -5.14 17.80
CA ALA A 33 65.30 -4.01 17.18
C ALA A 33 66.02 -4.38 15.87
N GLY A 34 65.97 -5.66 15.45
CA GLY A 34 66.65 -6.17 14.26
C GLY A 34 68.18 -6.20 14.36
N LEU A 35 68.75 -6.02 15.55
CA LEU A 35 70.20 -5.87 15.76
C LEU A 35 70.94 -7.21 15.84
N LEU A 36 70.21 -8.33 15.93
CA LEU A 36 70.75 -9.68 15.88
C LEU A 36 70.68 -10.30 14.46
N MET A 37 70.07 -9.60 13.50
CA MET A 37 69.94 -10.09 12.13
C MET A 37 71.12 -9.62 11.26
N SER A 38 71.45 -10.40 10.23
CA SER A 38 72.36 -9.91 9.19
C SER A 38 71.70 -8.73 8.45
N PRO A 39 72.48 -7.77 7.93
CA PRO A 39 71.92 -6.64 7.17
C PRO A 39 71.12 -7.10 5.95
N GLU A 40 71.47 -8.25 5.36
CA GLU A 40 70.74 -8.89 4.27
C GLU A 40 69.36 -9.37 4.74
N ALA A 41 69.29 -10.11 5.84
CA ALA A 41 68.02 -10.60 6.39
C ALA A 41 67.10 -9.45 6.86
N ALA A 42 67.68 -8.36 7.39
CA ALA A 42 66.93 -7.16 7.75
C ALA A 42 66.36 -6.45 6.51
N ALA A 43 67.10 -6.40 5.41
CA ALA A 43 66.64 -5.85 4.14
C ALA A 43 65.53 -6.71 3.52
N ASP A 44 65.67 -8.03 3.56
CA ASP A 44 64.65 -8.96 3.06
C ASP A 44 63.35 -8.84 3.84
N LEU A 45 63.42 -8.78 5.19
CA LEU A 45 62.23 -8.56 6.01
C LEU A 45 61.58 -7.19 5.75
N ALA A 46 62.38 -6.15 5.56
CA ALA A 46 61.85 -4.83 5.21
C ALA A 46 61.13 -4.85 3.84
N SER A 47 61.69 -5.57 2.86
CA SER A 47 61.06 -5.76 1.53
C SER A 47 59.75 -6.53 1.65
N VAL A 48 59.75 -7.68 2.33
CA VAL A 48 58.55 -8.51 2.53
C VAL A 48 57.47 -7.75 3.30
N SER A 49 57.85 -6.97 4.32
CA SER A 49 56.94 -6.12 5.06
C SER A 49 56.32 -5.05 4.16
N SER A 50 57.11 -4.40 3.31
CA SER A 50 56.60 -3.42 2.34
C SER A 50 55.62 -4.04 1.34
N ASP A 51 55.96 -5.21 0.79
CA ASP A 51 55.08 -5.92 -0.16
C ASP A 51 53.78 -6.38 0.51
N ALA A 52 53.86 -6.89 1.75
CA ALA A 52 52.69 -7.28 2.52
C ALA A 52 51.77 -6.09 2.80
N VAL A 53 52.33 -4.92 3.14
CA VAL A 53 51.55 -3.68 3.30
C VAL A 53 50.89 -3.29 1.98
N GLN A 54 51.60 -3.32 0.86
CA GLN A 54 51.01 -2.99 -0.45
C GLN A 54 49.87 -3.94 -0.84
N VAL A 55 50.02 -5.24 -0.58
CA VAL A 55 48.97 -6.24 -0.84
C VAL A 55 47.76 -5.99 0.06
N ALA A 56 47.98 -5.71 1.35
CA ALA A 56 46.90 -5.39 2.28
C ALA A 56 46.14 -4.12 1.89
N GLU A 57 46.85 -3.07 1.48
CA GLU A 57 46.23 -1.82 1.00
C GLU A 57 45.37 -2.03 -0.24
N ARG A 58 45.84 -2.84 -1.20
CA ARG A 58 45.06 -3.20 -2.40
C ARG A 58 43.79 -3.97 -2.01
N ALA A 59 43.91 -4.99 -1.17
CA ALA A 59 42.78 -5.79 -0.71
C ALA A 59 41.74 -4.93 0.04
N VAL A 60 42.18 -4.02 0.91
CA VAL A 60 41.27 -3.08 1.61
C VAL A 60 40.60 -2.13 0.62
N GLY A 61 41.31 -1.68 -0.41
CA GLY A 61 40.74 -0.87 -1.49
C GLY A 61 39.65 -1.60 -2.26
N GLU A 62 39.86 -2.87 -2.59
CA GLU A 62 38.88 -3.73 -3.27
C GLU A 62 37.65 -3.98 -2.40
N LEU A 63 37.83 -4.37 -1.14
CA LEU A 63 36.74 -4.57 -0.18
C LEU A 63 35.89 -3.32 0.00
N LYS A 64 36.49 -2.13 0.05
CA LYS A 64 35.76 -0.85 0.12
C LYS A 64 34.89 -0.61 -1.12
N ARG A 65 35.39 -0.95 -2.31
CA ARG A 65 34.62 -0.83 -3.56
C ARG A 65 33.44 -1.80 -3.57
N GLU A 66 33.69 -3.06 -3.21
CA GLU A 66 32.63 -4.08 -3.12
C GLU A 66 31.56 -3.71 -2.09
N HIS A 67 31.97 -3.21 -0.92
CA HIS A 67 31.04 -2.73 0.08
C HIS A 67 30.22 -1.53 -0.41
N GLY A 68 30.83 -0.62 -1.17
CA GLY A 68 30.14 0.48 -1.83
C GLY A 68 29.08 0.00 -2.84
N ILE A 69 29.41 -1.03 -3.63
CA ILE A 69 28.49 -1.68 -4.57
C ILE A 69 27.34 -2.35 -3.81
N SER A 70 27.65 -3.13 -2.78
CA SER A 70 26.65 -3.79 -1.93
C SER A 70 25.68 -2.79 -1.30
N GLY A 71 26.19 -1.68 -0.77
CA GLY A 71 25.35 -0.61 -0.22
C GLY A 71 24.53 0.13 -1.29
N GLY A 72 24.99 0.16 -2.55
CA GLY A 72 24.22 0.63 -3.69
C GLY A 72 23.08 -0.32 -4.05
N LEU A 73 23.37 -1.62 -4.14
CA LEU A 73 22.39 -2.67 -4.42
C LEU A 73 21.31 -2.75 -3.34
N GLN A 74 21.68 -2.63 -2.07
CA GLN A 74 20.72 -2.62 -0.97
C GLN A 74 19.74 -1.45 -1.09
N ARG A 75 20.22 -0.24 -1.38
CA ARG A 75 19.34 0.92 -1.60
C ARG A 75 18.41 0.75 -2.81
N LEU A 76 18.89 0.10 -3.88
CA LEU A 76 18.04 -0.23 -5.04
C LEU A 76 16.97 -1.27 -4.68
N LEU A 77 17.33 -2.25 -3.86
CA LEU A 77 16.40 -3.26 -3.37
C LEU A 77 15.32 -2.63 -2.48
N ASP A 78 15.72 -1.77 -1.54
CA ASP A 78 14.80 -1.04 -0.66
C ASP A 78 13.82 -0.20 -1.50
N LYS A 79 14.34 0.56 -2.47
CA LYS A 79 13.50 1.35 -3.38
C LYS A 79 12.52 0.47 -4.18
N ALA A 80 13.00 -0.64 -4.74
CA ALA A 80 12.14 -1.55 -5.50
C ALA A 80 11.05 -2.18 -4.62
N TYR A 81 11.36 -2.44 -3.35
CA TYR A 81 10.41 -2.96 -2.37
C TYR A 81 9.34 -1.91 -2.02
N ASP A 82 9.75 -0.65 -1.83
CA ASP A 82 8.83 0.46 -1.59
C ASP A 82 7.91 0.69 -2.80
N ASP A 83 8.46 0.71 -4.02
CA ASP A 83 7.72 0.87 -5.27
C ASP A 83 6.70 -0.27 -5.45
N LEU A 84 7.10 -1.52 -5.20
CA LEU A 84 6.23 -2.70 -5.25
C LEU A 84 5.11 -2.62 -4.19
N THR A 85 5.46 -2.20 -2.97
CA THR A 85 4.49 -2.02 -1.89
C THR A 85 3.46 -0.95 -2.25
N GLY A 86 3.90 0.18 -2.78
CA GLY A 86 3.03 1.24 -3.27
C GLY A 86 2.08 0.77 -4.38
N ALA A 87 2.60 0.04 -5.37
CA ALA A 87 1.80 -0.51 -6.45
C ALA A 87 0.72 -1.50 -5.95
N ASN A 88 1.07 -2.39 -5.02
CA ASN A 88 0.14 -3.34 -4.42
C ASN A 88 -0.97 -2.64 -3.62
N LEU A 89 -0.64 -1.58 -2.89
CA LEU A 89 -1.64 -0.79 -2.15
C LEU A 89 -2.60 -0.09 -3.11
N SER A 90 -2.10 0.53 -4.18
CA SER A 90 -2.93 1.16 -5.21
C SER A 90 -3.91 0.17 -5.85
N LEU A 91 -3.43 -1.02 -6.22
CA LEU A 91 -4.27 -2.05 -6.82
C LEU A 91 -5.35 -2.53 -5.85
N TYR A 92 -5.01 -2.69 -4.56
CA TYR A 92 -5.99 -3.08 -3.55
C TYR A 92 -7.08 -2.00 -3.34
N GLU A 93 -6.72 -0.72 -3.39
CA GLU A 93 -7.68 0.38 -3.32
C GLU A 93 -8.64 0.39 -4.51
N GLU A 94 -8.13 0.16 -5.72
CA GLU A 94 -8.95 0.03 -6.94
C GLU A 94 -9.92 -1.15 -6.88
N GLU A 95 -9.47 -2.30 -6.34
CA GLU A 95 -10.32 -3.48 -6.15
C GLU A 95 -11.44 -3.20 -5.15
N LEU A 96 -11.13 -2.52 -4.04
CA LEU A 96 -12.13 -2.10 -3.04
C LEU A 96 -13.14 -1.12 -3.62
N GLU A 97 -12.70 -0.13 -4.40
CA GLU A 97 -13.59 0.81 -5.07
C GLU A 97 -14.51 0.09 -6.06
N THR A 98 -13.95 -0.81 -6.87
CA THR A 98 -14.72 -1.63 -7.80
C THR A 98 -15.76 -2.49 -7.08
N ALA A 99 -15.41 -3.07 -5.93
CA ALA A 99 -16.35 -3.83 -5.11
C ALA A 99 -17.50 -2.95 -4.57
N ARG A 100 -17.18 -1.73 -4.10
CA ARG A 100 -18.19 -0.74 -3.66
C ARG A 100 -19.12 -0.34 -4.80
N LEU A 101 -18.59 -0.07 -5.99
CA LEU A 101 -19.39 0.27 -7.17
C LEU A 101 -20.32 -0.88 -7.58
N ARG A 102 -19.84 -2.12 -7.55
CA ARG A 102 -20.66 -3.31 -7.83
C ARG A 102 -21.82 -3.44 -6.83
N LEU A 103 -21.56 -3.19 -5.54
CA LEU A 103 -22.61 -3.21 -4.51
C LEU A 103 -23.64 -2.10 -4.75
N ALA A 104 -23.20 -0.88 -5.01
CA ALA A 104 -24.07 0.26 -5.31
C ALA A 104 -24.95 0.00 -6.54
N LEU A 105 -24.37 -0.56 -7.61
CA LEU A 105 -25.10 -0.93 -8.82
C LEU A 105 -26.19 -1.97 -8.53
N ARG A 106 -25.87 -3.02 -7.76
CA ARG A 106 -26.86 -4.05 -7.37
C ARG A 106 -28.00 -3.45 -6.53
N SER A 107 -27.67 -2.54 -5.61
CA SER A 107 -28.66 -1.82 -4.80
C SER A 107 -29.58 -0.97 -5.69
N ALA A 108 -29.00 -0.16 -6.60
CA ALA A 108 -29.75 0.66 -7.53
C ALA A 108 -30.65 -0.17 -8.46
N GLN A 109 -30.16 -1.33 -8.94
CA GLN A 109 -30.96 -2.25 -9.75
C GLN A 109 -32.14 -2.82 -8.97
N ARG A 110 -31.96 -3.15 -7.68
CA ARG A 110 -33.06 -3.58 -6.80
C ARG A 110 -34.09 -2.47 -6.63
N GLY A 111 -33.65 -1.26 -6.27
CA GLY A 111 -34.53 -0.10 -6.14
C GLY A 111 -35.31 0.20 -7.43
N ARG A 112 -34.66 0.07 -8.60
CA ARG A 112 -35.33 0.21 -9.90
C ARG A 112 -36.41 -0.85 -10.13
N ARG A 113 -36.15 -2.10 -9.75
CA ARG A 113 -37.15 -3.19 -9.86
C ARG A 113 -38.34 -2.93 -8.94
N GLU A 114 -38.09 -2.52 -7.70
CA GLU A 114 -39.14 -2.17 -6.74
C GLU A 114 -39.98 -0.98 -7.22
N ALA A 115 -39.34 0.07 -7.72
CA ALA A 115 -40.05 1.23 -8.28
C ALA A 115 -40.93 0.84 -9.48
N ARG A 116 -40.42 -0.01 -10.38
CA ARG A 116 -41.20 -0.54 -11.51
C ARG A 116 -42.39 -1.37 -11.04
N ALA A 117 -42.22 -2.22 -10.03
CA ALA A 117 -43.30 -3.01 -9.45
C ALA A 117 -44.39 -2.11 -8.83
N ARG A 118 -43.99 -1.06 -8.10
CA ARG A 118 -44.94 -0.07 -7.54
C ARG A 118 -45.71 0.68 -8.63
N VAL A 119 -45.03 1.15 -9.67
CA VAL A 119 -45.68 1.82 -10.80
C VAL A 119 -46.67 0.88 -11.50
N ALA A 120 -46.30 -0.38 -11.73
CA ALA A 120 -47.20 -1.37 -12.31
C ALA A 120 -48.45 -1.61 -11.44
N ALA A 121 -48.28 -1.72 -10.12
CA ALA A 121 -49.39 -1.89 -9.18
C ALA A 121 -50.35 -0.68 -9.21
N LEU A 122 -49.81 0.55 -9.18
CA LEU A 122 -50.61 1.77 -9.26
C LEU A 122 -51.35 1.91 -10.59
N LEU A 123 -50.73 1.49 -11.70
CA LEU A 123 -51.39 1.49 -13.00
C LEU A 123 -52.55 0.47 -13.06
N ALA A 124 -52.37 -0.71 -12.45
CA ALA A 124 -53.43 -1.70 -12.34
C ALA A 124 -54.58 -1.21 -11.45
N GLU A 125 -54.27 -0.60 -10.30
CA GLU A 125 -55.26 0.02 -9.43
C GLU A 125 -56.04 1.12 -10.15
N ARG A 126 -55.35 2.02 -10.86
CA ARG A 126 -55.97 3.04 -11.70
C ARG A 126 -56.87 2.44 -12.79
N HIS A 127 -56.46 1.33 -13.40
CA HIS A 127 -57.30 0.66 -14.40
C HIS A 127 -58.60 0.15 -13.78
N ALA A 128 -58.50 -0.54 -12.64
CA ALA A 128 -59.65 -1.06 -11.91
C ALA A 128 -60.60 0.05 -11.43
N THR A 129 -60.07 1.18 -10.95
CA THR A 129 -60.90 2.32 -10.55
C THR A 129 -61.59 2.97 -11.75
N ASN A 130 -60.90 3.09 -12.88
CA ASN A 130 -61.50 3.59 -14.12
C ASN A 130 -62.63 2.70 -14.63
N GLU A 131 -62.46 1.37 -14.56
CA GLU A 131 -63.51 0.40 -14.91
C GLU A 131 -64.72 0.55 -13.98
N ALA A 132 -64.51 0.62 -12.67
CA ALA A 132 -65.60 0.82 -11.71
C ALA A 132 -66.35 2.14 -11.94
N LEU A 133 -65.64 3.23 -12.23
CA LEU A 133 -66.26 4.52 -12.57
C LEU A 133 -67.05 4.43 -13.88
N ALA A 134 -66.55 3.71 -14.88
CA ALA A 134 -67.28 3.48 -16.13
C ALA A 134 -68.60 2.75 -15.86
N ASP A 135 -68.58 1.69 -15.05
CA ASP A 135 -69.78 0.95 -14.66
C ASP A 135 -70.80 1.83 -13.93
N VAL A 136 -70.35 2.66 -12.97
CA VAL A 136 -71.20 3.63 -12.28
C VAL A 136 -71.83 4.63 -13.26
N THR A 137 -71.08 5.12 -14.25
CA THR A 137 -71.63 6.05 -15.24
C THR A 137 -72.67 5.38 -16.15
N VAL A 138 -72.50 4.10 -16.48
CA VAL A 138 -73.49 3.31 -17.23
C VAL A 138 -74.75 3.12 -16.40
N ALA A 139 -74.61 2.74 -15.13
CA ALA A 139 -75.73 2.57 -14.20
C ALA A 139 -76.52 3.87 -13.99
N GLN A 140 -75.83 5.00 -13.80
CA GLN A 140 -76.44 6.32 -13.65
C GLN A 140 -77.26 6.69 -14.90
N ARG A 141 -76.70 6.49 -16.10
CA ARG A 141 -77.42 6.76 -17.35
C ARG A 141 -78.66 5.87 -17.51
N ALA A 142 -78.60 4.62 -17.05
CA ALA A 142 -79.75 3.72 -17.07
C ALA A 142 -80.84 4.19 -16.09
N ALA A 143 -80.46 4.61 -14.88
CA ALA A 143 -81.38 5.19 -13.90
C ALA A 143 -82.05 6.46 -14.45
N ASP A 144 -81.29 7.39 -15.03
CA ASP A 144 -81.82 8.61 -15.62
C ASP A 144 -82.86 8.32 -16.73
N ARG A 145 -82.62 7.29 -17.55
CA ARG A 145 -83.58 6.84 -18.58
C ARG A 145 -84.87 6.32 -17.96
N LEU A 146 -84.79 5.51 -16.90
CA LEU A 146 -85.98 5.01 -16.20
C LEU A 146 -86.77 6.15 -15.55
N THR A 147 -86.09 7.10 -14.90
CA THR A 147 -86.74 8.28 -14.31
C THR A 147 -87.48 9.10 -15.37
N ARG A 148 -86.88 9.29 -16.56
CA ARG A 148 -87.55 9.97 -17.69
C ARG A 148 -88.76 9.22 -18.25
N LEU A 149 -88.79 7.90 -18.16
CA LEU A 149 -89.96 7.11 -18.59
C LEU A 149 -91.10 7.14 -17.57
N LEU A 150 -90.80 7.34 -16.29
CA LEU A 150 -91.78 7.36 -15.19
C LEU A 150 -92.33 8.77 -14.88
N THR A 151 -91.62 9.84 -15.26
CA THR A 151 -92.05 11.23 -15.04
C THR A 151 -93.22 11.74 -15.90
N PRO A 152 -93.51 11.25 -17.13
CA PRO A 152 -94.63 11.76 -17.93
C PRO A 152 -95.99 11.53 -17.29
N THR A 153 -96.12 10.55 -16.39
CA THR A 153 -97.41 10.19 -15.78
C THR A 153 -97.87 11.13 -14.65
N GLN A 154 -97.03 12.04 -14.15
CA GLN A 154 -97.47 13.01 -13.13
C GLN A 154 -97.99 14.33 -13.71
N ALA A 155 -97.71 14.65 -14.98
CA ALA A 155 -98.22 15.86 -15.63
C ALA A 155 -99.69 15.74 -16.11
N LEU A 156 -100.29 14.55 -16.09
CA LEU A 156 -101.71 14.33 -16.43
C LEU A 156 -102.64 14.25 -15.21
N ARG A 157 -102.14 14.59 -14.01
CA ARG A 157 -102.95 14.68 -12.79
C ARG A 157 -103.06 16.12 -12.33
N GLU A 158 -103.47 17.01 -13.22
CA GLU A 158 -104.08 18.27 -12.79
C GLU A 158 -105.49 17.94 -12.27
N PRO A 159 -105.83 18.27 -11.00
CA PRO A 159 -107.21 18.23 -10.58
C PRO A 159 -107.98 19.28 -11.36
N GLU A 160 -109.04 18.87 -12.05
CA GLU A 160 -109.98 19.81 -12.63
C GLU A 160 -110.41 20.85 -11.56
N PRO A 161 -110.45 22.15 -11.91
CA PRO A 161 -110.89 23.18 -10.99
C PRO A 161 -112.36 22.94 -10.65
N GLY A 162 -112.59 22.46 -9.42
CA GLY A 162 -113.90 22.32 -8.83
C GLY A 162 -114.62 23.67 -8.76
N VAL A 163 -115.53 23.84 -9.71
CA VAL A 163 -116.84 24.50 -9.63
C VAL A 163 -117.19 25.05 -8.23
N ALA A 164 -117.27 26.38 -8.16
CA ALA A 164 -117.83 27.14 -7.05
C ALA A 164 -119.36 26.98 -6.97
N PRO A 165 -119.96 27.02 -5.76
CA PRO A 165 -121.28 27.58 -5.53
C PRO A 165 -121.23 29.10 -5.24
#